data_AF-A0A821YTD0-F1
#
_entry.id   AF-A0A821YTD0-F1
#
_cell.length_a   1.000
_cell.length_b   1.000
_cell.length_c   1.000
_cell.angle_alpha   90.00
_cell.angle_beta   90.00
_cell.angle_gamma   90.00
#
_symmetry.space_group_name_H-M   'P 1'
#
loop_
_entity.id
_entity.type
_entity.pdbx_description
1 polymer ?
#
loop_
_entity_poly.entity_id
_entity_poly.type
_entity_poly.pdbx_seq_one_letter_code
_entity_poly.pdbx_strand_id
1 'polypeptide(L)'
;WYSGFVGWSSLVRLRHVTSGLYLAVVGDENGPKVTCISKKNASAIAVTFEMKMSKEKQTEEAAEQENLGAPTIKYGDTIVFIRHVDSDLWISYETLELTIKGIGKVEEKRIIPVVEGHMDDCFRLVRAQE
;
A
#
# COMPACT_ATOMS: atom_id res chain seq x y z
N TRP A 1 0.20 -13.45 -15.78
CA TRP A 1 -0.43 -14.58 -15.09
C TRP A 1 -0.88 -14.16 -13.69
N TYR A 2 -2.19 -14.08 -13.41
CA TYR A 2 -2.69 -13.59 -12.10
C TYR A 2 -2.39 -14.53 -10.92
N SER A 3 -1.93 -15.75 -11.17
CA SER A 3 -1.58 -16.76 -10.17
C SER A 3 -0.07 -16.97 -10.01
N GLY A 4 0.76 -16.10 -10.58
CA GLY A 4 2.22 -16.12 -10.35
C GLY A 4 2.59 -15.65 -8.95
N PHE A 5 3.85 -15.82 -8.57
CA PHE A 5 4.41 -15.23 -7.36
C PHE A 5 4.39 -13.71 -7.45
N VAL A 6 4.01 -13.05 -6.36
CA VAL A 6 4.14 -11.59 -6.23
C VAL A 6 5.61 -11.27 -5.96
N GLY A 7 6.19 -10.46 -6.84
CA GLY A 7 7.58 -10.00 -6.76
C GLY A 7 7.68 -8.49 -6.53
N TRP A 8 8.92 -7.97 -6.47
CA TRP A 8 9.23 -6.56 -6.20
C TRP A 8 8.77 -5.59 -7.29
N SER A 9 8.64 -6.09 -8.52
CA SER A 9 8.13 -5.33 -9.67
C SER A 9 6.65 -5.62 -9.96
N SER A 10 5.95 -6.34 -9.05
CA SER A 10 4.54 -6.66 -9.24
C SER A 10 3.64 -5.47 -8.91
N LEU A 11 2.84 -5.08 -9.90
CA LEU A 11 1.78 -4.10 -9.72
C LEU A 11 0.53 -4.80 -9.16
N VAL A 12 0.03 -4.29 -8.04
CA VAL A 12 -1.10 -4.87 -7.32
C VAL A 12 -2.20 -3.86 -7.06
N ARG A 13 -3.42 -4.38 -6.87
CA ARG A 13 -4.56 -3.61 -6.37
C ARG A 13 -4.99 -4.19 -5.04
N LEU A 14 -5.14 -3.34 -4.03
CA LEU A 14 -5.54 -3.76 -2.69
C LEU A 14 -7.06 -3.63 -2.55
N ARG A 15 -7.75 -4.75 -2.37
CA ARG A 15 -9.22 -4.80 -2.23
C ARG A 15 -9.59 -5.27 -0.82
N HIS A 16 -10.42 -4.49 -0.14
CA HIS A 16 -11.02 -4.91 1.11
C HIS A 16 -12.08 -5.99 0.83
N VAL A 17 -11.92 -7.16 1.45
CA VAL A 17 -12.68 -8.37 1.07
C VAL A 17 -14.19 -8.20 1.32
N THR A 18 -14.58 -7.73 2.51
CA THR A 18 -16.00 -7.69 2.91
C THR A 18 -16.76 -6.53 2.27
N SER A 19 -16.18 -5.32 2.22
CA SER A 19 -16.84 -4.17 1.57
C SER A 19 -16.70 -4.18 0.05
N GLY A 20 -15.73 -4.92 -0.48
CA GLY A 20 -15.40 -4.95 -1.90
C GLY A 20 -14.77 -3.67 -2.44
N LEU A 21 -14.48 -2.68 -1.59
CA LEU A 21 -13.83 -1.42 -1.95
C LEU A 21 -12.34 -1.63 -2.24
N TYR A 22 -11.76 -0.75 -3.05
CA TYR A 22 -10.35 -0.71 -3.38
C TYR A 22 -9.66 0.42 -2.63
N LEU A 23 -8.49 0.15 -2.06
CA LEU A 23 -7.62 1.22 -1.58
C LEU A 23 -7.17 2.06 -2.77
N ALA A 24 -7.16 3.38 -2.61
CA ALA A 24 -6.80 4.31 -3.65
C ALA A 24 -6.07 5.54 -3.09
N VAL A 25 -5.19 6.11 -3.90
CA VAL A 25 -4.70 7.47 -3.71
C VAL A 25 -5.44 8.36 -4.70
N VAL A 26 -6.16 9.34 -4.17
CA VAL A 26 -6.93 10.31 -4.98
C VAL A 26 -6.46 11.72 -4.67
N GLY A 27 -6.30 12.53 -5.72
CA GLY A 27 -6.05 13.96 -5.59
C GLY A 27 -7.34 14.69 -5.22
N ASP A 28 -7.24 15.63 -4.30
CA ASP A 28 -8.31 16.54 -3.91
C ASP A 28 -7.75 17.97 -3.75
N GLU A 29 -8.59 18.95 -3.44
CA GLU A 29 -8.20 20.36 -3.25
C GLU A 29 -7.12 20.57 -2.17
N ASN A 30 -7.05 19.63 -1.21
CA ASN A 30 -6.10 19.64 -0.10
C ASN A 30 -4.87 18.74 -0.35
N GLY A 31 -4.67 18.26 -1.58
CA GLY A 31 -3.59 17.34 -1.93
C GLY A 31 -4.01 15.86 -1.98
N PRO A 32 -3.04 14.94 -2.21
CA PRO A 32 -3.31 13.52 -2.35
C PRO A 32 -3.74 12.90 -1.01
N LYS A 33 -4.77 12.04 -1.06
CA LYS A 33 -5.35 11.37 0.10
C LYS A 33 -5.50 9.88 -0.16
N VAL A 34 -5.23 9.06 0.86
CA VAL A 34 -5.55 7.63 0.84
C VAL A 34 -7.02 7.44 1.23
N THR A 35 -7.78 6.71 0.41
CA THR A 35 -9.20 6.42 0.65
C THR A 35 -9.59 5.05 0.11
N CYS A 36 -10.83 4.62 0.39
CA CYS A 36 -11.41 3.42 -0.19
C CYS A 36 -12.50 3.79 -1.20
N ILE A 37 -12.37 3.35 -2.45
CA ILE A 37 -13.31 3.67 -3.53
C ILE A 37 -14.01 2.42 -4.08
N SER A 38 -15.20 2.62 -4.66
CA SER A 38 -15.96 1.55 -5.27
C SER A 38 -15.26 1.00 -6.53
N LYS A 39 -15.55 -0.26 -6.89
CA LYS A 39 -15.03 -0.89 -8.11
C LYS A 39 -15.27 -0.05 -9.38
N LYS A 40 -16.39 0.69 -9.45
CA LYS A 40 -16.74 1.53 -10.60
C LYS A 40 -15.77 2.70 -10.79
N ASN A 41 -15.20 3.20 -9.70
CA ASN A 41 -14.29 4.35 -9.69
C ASN A 41 -12.81 3.93 -9.62
N ALA A 42 -12.52 2.62 -9.52
CA ALA A 42 -11.19 2.06 -9.32
C ALA A 42 -10.37 2.07 -10.63
N SER A 43 -10.02 3.25 -11.12
CA SER A 43 -9.10 3.43 -12.25
C SER A 43 -7.70 2.92 -11.90
N ALA A 44 -6.96 2.39 -12.89
CA ALA A 44 -5.61 1.87 -12.66
C ALA A 44 -4.68 2.92 -12.03
N ILE A 45 -4.80 4.18 -12.45
CA ILE A 45 -4.04 5.31 -11.92
C ILE A 45 -4.21 5.46 -10.41
N ALA A 46 -5.44 5.30 -9.89
CA ALA A 46 -5.72 5.57 -8.48
C ALA A 46 -5.46 4.38 -7.55
N VAL A 47 -5.49 3.14 -8.06
CA VAL A 47 -5.53 1.92 -7.22
C VAL A 47 -4.34 0.98 -7.43
N THR A 48 -3.32 1.42 -8.15
CA THR A 48 -2.14 0.57 -8.43
C THR A 48 -1.01 0.91 -7.47
N PHE A 49 -0.59 -0.13 -6.74
CA PHE A 49 0.49 -0.09 -5.77
C PHE A 49 1.55 -1.10 -6.15
N GLU A 50 2.73 -0.95 -5.58
CA GLU A 50 3.81 -1.91 -5.64
C GLU A 50 4.44 -2.09 -4.26
N MET A 51 5.17 -3.20 -4.10
CA MET A 51 5.89 -3.53 -2.88
C MET A 51 7.39 -3.40 -3.14
N LYS A 52 8.10 -2.67 -2.29
CA LYS A 52 9.55 -2.43 -2.41
C LYS A 52 10.32 -2.94 -1.20
N MET A 53 11.60 -3.30 -1.42
CA MET A 53 12.53 -3.69 -0.36
C MET A 53 13.01 -2.50 0.48
N SER A 54 13.16 -1.33 -0.14
CA SER A 54 13.63 -0.10 0.49
C SER A 54 12.97 1.13 -0.14
N LYS A 55 13.19 2.30 0.47
CA LYS A 55 12.71 3.59 -0.03
C LYS A 55 13.66 4.27 -1.03
N GLU A 56 14.76 3.61 -1.37
CA GLU A 56 15.71 4.15 -2.33
C GLU A 56 15.13 4.10 -3.74
N LYS A 57 15.50 5.07 -4.59
CA LYS A 57 15.13 5.07 -6.00
C LYS A 57 15.82 3.91 -6.71
N GLN A 58 15.15 2.78 -6.80
CA GLN A 58 15.62 1.65 -7.58
C GLN A 58 15.05 1.75 -9.00
N THR A 59 15.95 1.80 -9.99
CA THR A 59 15.60 1.67 -11.41
C THR A 59 15.39 0.18 -11.71
N GLU A 60 14.28 -0.37 -11.23
CA GLU A 60 13.88 -1.73 -11.57
C GLU A 60 12.97 -1.69 -12.79
N GLU A 61 13.44 -2.23 -13.92
CA GLU A 61 12.59 -2.48 -15.07
C GLU A 61 11.68 -3.66 -14.76
N ALA A 62 10.36 -3.42 -14.77
CA ALA A 62 9.37 -4.47 -14.66
C ALA A 62 9.38 -5.29 -15.95
N ALA A 63 10.22 -6.32 -16.02
CA ALA A 63 10.18 -7.28 -17.11
C ALA A 63 8.94 -8.18 -16.96
N GLU A 64 8.12 -8.26 -18.00
CA GLU A 64 7.03 -9.24 -18.05
C GLU A 64 7.63 -10.65 -18.09
N GLN A 65 7.42 -11.42 -17.01
CA GLN A 65 7.82 -12.82 -16.97
C GLN A 65 6.67 -13.71 -17.47
N GLU A 66 6.91 -14.46 -18.55
CA GLU A 66 6.02 -15.51 -19.05
C GLU A 66 6.13 -16.82 -18.27
N ASN A 67 6.34 -16.75 -16.95
CA ASN A 67 6.39 -17.89 -16.05
C ASN A 67 5.82 -17.52 -14.68
N LEU A 68 5.93 -18.40 -13.69
CA LEU A 68 5.41 -18.16 -12.34
C LEU A 68 6.15 -17.04 -11.59
N GLY A 69 7.30 -16.57 -12.07
CA GLY A 69 8.18 -15.65 -11.38
C GLY A 69 8.97 -16.32 -10.25
N ALA A 70 9.74 -15.51 -9.52
CA ALA A 70 10.48 -15.97 -8.34
C ALA A 70 9.70 -15.69 -7.04
N PRO A 71 9.70 -16.60 -6.05
CA PRO A 71 8.99 -16.42 -4.78
C PRO A 71 9.76 -15.47 -3.84
N THR A 72 9.80 -14.18 -4.16
CA THR A 72 10.58 -13.20 -3.40
C THR A 72 9.87 -12.68 -2.15
N ILE A 73 8.54 -12.52 -2.20
CA ILE A 73 7.74 -12.08 -1.07
C ILE A 73 7.17 -13.29 -0.33
N LYS A 74 7.62 -13.49 0.91
CA LYS A 74 7.20 -14.58 1.80
C LYS A 74 6.32 -14.03 2.92
N TYR A 75 5.24 -14.74 3.23
CA TYR A 75 4.41 -14.40 4.38
C TYR A 75 5.19 -14.52 5.68
N GLY A 76 5.04 -13.55 6.59
CA GLY A 76 5.68 -13.52 7.91
C GLY A 76 7.15 -13.09 7.92
N ASP A 77 7.91 -13.41 6.86
CA ASP A 77 9.36 -13.20 6.82
C ASP A 77 9.75 -11.92 6.07
N THR A 78 9.08 -11.63 4.96
CA THR A 78 9.44 -10.49 4.11
C THR A 78 8.85 -9.20 4.67
N ILE A 79 9.71 -8.21 4.88
CA ILE A 79 9.31 -6.83 5.16
C ILE A 79 9.19 -6.08 3.83
N VAL A 80 8.11 -5.33 3.65
CA VAL A 80 7.86 -4.54 2.44
C VAL A 80 7.49 -3.10 2.79
N PHE A 81 7.87 -2.19 1.91
CA PHE A 81 7.29 -0.84 1.84
C PHE A 81 6.25 -0.81 0.72
N ILE A 82 5.17 -0.05 0.90
CA ILE A 82 4.12 0.07 -0.11
C ILE A 82 4.20 1.45 -0.74
N ARG A 83 4.29 1.50 -2.07
CA ARG A 83 4.34 2.73 -2.86
C ARG A 83 3.16 2.78 -3.81
N HIS A 84 2.54 3.95 -3.94
CA HIS A 84 1.57 4.22 -4.98
C HIS A 84 2.29 4.54 -6.29
N VAL A 85 1.94 3.82 -7.36
CA VAL A 85 2.74 3.78 -8.59
C VAL A 85 2.67 5.09 -9.36
N ASP A 86 1.47 5.65 -9.51
CA ASP A 86 1.27 6.85 -10.33
C ASP A 86 1.85 8.11 -9.68
N SER A 87 1.67 8.26 -8.37
CA SER A 87 2.11 9.47 -7.65
C SER A 87 3.52 9.35 -7.07
N ASP A 88 4.14 8.18 -7.09
CA ASP A 88 5.44 7.92 -6.45
C ASP A 88 5.45 8.26 -4.94
N LEU A 89 4.31 8.06 -4.26
CA LEU A 89 4.17 8.34 -2.82
C LEU A 89 4.16 7.05 -2.01
N TRP A 90 4.89 7.05 -0.91
CA TRP A 90 4.88 5.99 0.09
C TRP A 90 3.59 6.02 0.91
N ILE A 91 3.12 4.84 1.30
CA ILE A 91 2.03 4.70 2.26
C ILE A 91 2.64 4.71 3.66
N SER A 92 2.33 5.78 4.41
CA SER A 92 2.79 6.00 5.78
C SER A 92 1.60 6.36 6.67
N TYR A 93 1.87 6.85 7.87
CA TYR A 93 0.86 7.25 8.83
C TYR A 93 1.14 8.66 9.38
N GLU A 94 0.08 9.33 9.79
CA GLU A 94 0.11 10.52 10.63
C GLU A 94 -0.53 10.18 11.97
N THR A 95 0.05 10.69 13.04
CA THR A 95 -0.47 10.51 14.40
C THR A 95 -1.14 11.81 14.87
N LEU A 96 -2.37 11.69 15.37
CA LEU A 96 -3.14 12.78 15.95
C LEU A 96 -3.43 12.46 17.43
N GLU A 97 -3.01 13.33 18.34
CA GLU A 97 -3.38 13.23 19.75
C GLU A 97 -4.72 13.92 19.98
N LEU A 98 -5.75 13.15 20.35
CA LEU A 98 -7.09 13.64 20.64
C LEU A 98 -7.39 13.49 22.13
N THR A 99 -8.05 14.48 22.71
CA THR A 99 -8.58 14.36 24.09
C THR A 99 -10.06 14.02 24.04
N ILE A 100 -10.40 12.77 24.37
CA ILE A 100 -11.79 12.29 24.38
C ILE A 100 -12.33 12.32 25.80
N LYS A 101 -13.43 13.04 26.02
CA LYS A 101 -14.08 13.16 27.33
C LYS A 101 -14.41 11.77 27.90
N GLY A 102 -13.88 11.47 29.09
CA GLY A 102 -14.10 10.19 29.78
C GLY A 102 -13.12 9.06 29.43
N ILE A 103 -12.31 9.22 28.37
CA ILE A 103 -11.27 8.25 27.99
C ILE A 103 -9.88 8.84 28.23
N GLY A 104 -9.72 10.16 28.09
CA GLY A 104 -8.45 10.85 28.24
C GLY A 104 -7.77 11.10 26.89
N LYS A 105 -6.43 11.16 26.90
CA LYS A 105 -5.63 11.34 25.69
C LYS A 105 -5.57 10.03 24.90
N VAL A 106 -5.95 10.08 23.63
CA VAL A 106 -5.96 8.95 22.70
C VAL A 106 -5.13 9.32 21.49
N GLU A 107 -4.29 8.39 21.06
CA GLU A 107 -3.53 8.50 19.83
C GLU A 107 -4.31 7.85 18.69
N GLU A 108 -4.65 8.63 17.67
CA GLU A 108 -5.26 8.14 16.43
C GLU A 108 -4.21 8.14 15.31
N LYS A 109 -4.00 6.99 14.67
CA LYS A 109 -3.13 6.87 13.49
C LYS A 109 -3.95 6.81 12.23
N ARG A 110 -3.68 7.71 11.29
CA ARG A 110 -4.32 7.78 9.98
C ARG A 110 -3.32 7.48 8.88
N ILE A 111 -3.71 6.67 7.91
CA ILE A 111 -2.88 6.37 6.73
C ILE A 111 -2.84 7.59 5.81
N ILE A 112 -1.63 7.98 5.38
CA ILE A 112 -1.40 9.12 4.47
C ILE A 112 -0.38 8.77 3.37
N PRO A 113 -0.47 9.40 2.19
CA PRO A 113 0.54 9.26 1.14
C PRO A 113 1.62 10.35 1.28
N VAL A 114 2.90 9.98 1.26
CA VAL A 114 4.02 10.89 1.56
C VAL A 114 5.23 10.65 0.67
N VAL A 115 6.08 11.67 0.48
CA VAL A 115 7.27 11.59 -0.37
C VAL A 115 8.40 10.77 0.28
N GLU A 116 8.58 10.87 1.60
CA GLU A 116 9.66 10.19 2.34
C GLU A 116 9.10 9.18 3.35
N GLY A 117 8.11 9.59 4.15
CA GLY A 117 7.52 8.78 5.22
C GLY A 117 8.46 8.48 6.36
N HIS A 118 8.08 7.54 7.22
CA HIS A 118 8.81 7.19 8.42
C HIS A 118 9.70 5.96 8.23
N MET A 119 10.68 5.78 9.12
CA MET A 119 11.58 4.61 9.10
C MET A 119 10.84 3.30 9.44
N ASP A 120 9.72 3.40 10.15
CA ASP A 120 8.89 2.29 10.62
C ASP A 120 7.67 2.01 9.74
N ASP A 121 7.61 2.54 8.51
CA ASP A 121 6.56 2.25 7.49
C ASP A 121 6.59 0.81 6.94
N CYS A 122 7.21 -0.10 7.68
CA CYS A 122 7.44 -1.48 7.29
C CYS A 122 6.17 -2.32 7.47
N PHE A 123 5.75 -3.03 6.42
CA PHE A 123 4.64 -3.98 6.45
C PHE A 123 5.15 -5.42 6.40
N ARG A 124 4.48 -6.31 7.13
CA ARG A 124 4.60 -7.76 6.95
C ARG A 124 3.27 -8.32 6.48
N LEU A 125 3.33 -9.17 5.46
CA LEU A 125 2.15 -9.86 4.96
C LEU A 125 1.96 -11.13 5.77
N VAL A 126 0.76 -11.34 6.32
CA VAL A 126 0.37 -12.59 6.96
C VAL A 126 -0.89 -13.07 6.27
N ARG A 127 -0.92 -14.35 5.90
CA ARG A 127 -2.08 -14.97 5.28
C ARG A 127 -2.84 -15.76 6.34
N ALA A 128 -4.10 -15.41 6.56
CA ALA A 128 -5.04 -16.32 7.20
C ALA A 128 -5.44 -17.38 6.16
N GLN A 129 -5.10 -18.64 6.42
CA GLN A 129 -5.52 -19.78 5.63
C GLN A 129 -6.28 -20.72 6.55
N GLU A 130 -7.46 -21.14 6.09
CA GLU A 130 -8.25 -22.21 6.68
C GLU A 130 -7.78 -23.57 6.13
#